data_AF-A0AAU2E8I6-F1
#
_entry.id   AF-A0AAU2E8I6-F1
#
_cell.length_a   1.000
_cell.length_b   1.000
_cell.length_c   1.000
_cell.angle_alpha   90.00
_cell.angle_beta   90.00
_cell.angle_gamma   90.00
#
_symmetry.space_group_name_H-M   'P 1'
#
loop_
_entity.id
_entity.type
_entity.pdbx_description
1 polymer ?
#
loop_
_entity_poly.entity_id
_entity_poly.type
_entity_poly.pdbx_seq_one_letter_code
_entity_poly.pdbx_strand_id
1 'polypeptide(L)'
;MRATDLPPAPSTHDLECDWRFAELVVWTHLDPELRARYAVDPRAVLAEFDVTLPPGTAVPSLRRPQHEPVVVEDLGRAAAAMMSICYEA
;
A
#
# COMPACT_ATOMS: atom_id res chain seq x y z
N MET A 1 -17.30 24.82 -12.96
CA MET A 1 -16.21 23.93 -12.49
C MET A 1 -15.92 24.29 -11.04
N ARG A 2 -16.15 23.38 -10.08
CA ARG A 2 -15.64 23.56 -8.72
C ARG A 2 -14.18 23.11 -8.74
N ALA A 3 -13.27 23.98 -8.29
CA ALA A 3 -11.92 23.56 -7.97
C ALA A 3 -12.04 22.45 -6.91
N THR A 4 -11.66 21.24 -7.28
CA THR A 4 -11.55 20.12 -6.35
C THR A 4 -10.46 20.51 -5.36
N ASP A 5 -10.80 20.52 -4.08
CA ASP A 5 -9.86 20.73 -2.98
C ASP A 5 -8.80 19.64 -3.05
N LEU A 6 -7.65 19.95 -3.65
CA LEU A 6 -6.53 19.02 -3.71
C LEU A 6 -6.02 18.90 -2.27
N PRO A 7 -5.91 17.69 -1.69
CA PRO A 7 -5.39 17.55 -0.35
C PRO A 7 -4.01 18.22 -0.26
N PRO A 8 -3.70 18.89 0.86
CA PRO A 8 -2.41 19.53 1.04
C PRO A 8 -1.29 18.49 0.85
N ALA A 9 -0.14 18.94 0.34
CA ALA A 9 1.02 18.07 0.25
C ALA A 9 1.34 17.47 1.64
N PRO A 10 1.74 16.19 1.71
CA PRO A 10 2.10 15.55 2.97
C PRO A 10 3.26 16.31 3.63
N SER A 11 3.23 16.39 4.96
CA SER A 11 4.34 16.96 5.71
C SER A 11 5.54 16.01 5.74
N THR A 12 6.73 16.52 6.09
CA THR A 12 7.92 15.67 6.29
C THR A 12 7.67 14.56 7.31
N HIS A 13 6.92 14.86 8.37
CA HIS A 13 6.55 13.90 9.40
C HIS A 13 5.66 12.77 8.83
N ASP A 14 4.72 13.11 7.94
CA ASP A 14 3.86 12.11 7.31
C ASP A 14 4.69 11.15 6.45
N LEU A 15 5.68 11.68 5.71
CA LEU A 15 6.59 10.86 4.91
C LEU A 15 7.50 9.96 5.75
N GLU A 16 7.97 10.45 6.91
CA GLU A 16 8.75 9.64 7.85
C GLU A 16 7.92 8.49 8.43
N CYS A 17 6.66 8.77 8.81
CA CYS A 17 5.72 7.77 9.29
C CYS A 17 5.43 6.70 8.21
N ASP A 18 5.23 7.10 6.95
CA ASP A 18 5.03 6.17 5.84
C ASP A 18 6.25 5.26 5.64
N TRP A 19 7.45 5.80 5.76
CA TRP A 19 8.69 5.03 5.61
C TRP A 19 8.88 4.01 6.75
N ARG A 20 8.61 4.41 8.00
CA ARG A 20 8.65 3.51 9.16
C ARG A 20 7.61 2.42 9.09
N PHE A 21 6.42 2.75 8.60
CA PHE A 21 5.39 1.74 8.35
C PHE A 21 5.82 0.75 7.25
N ALA A 22 6.43 1.23 6.16
CA ALA A 22 6.97 0.34 5.12
C ALA A 22 8.05 -0.61 5.67
N GLU A 23 8.94 -0.11 6.52
CA GLU A 23 9.95 -0.92 7.22
C GLU A 23 9.28 -2.01 8.10
N LEU A 24 8.30 -1.64 8.93
CA LEU A 24 7.53 -2.59 9.74
C LEU A 24 6.88 -3.68 8.86
N VAL A 25 6.30 -3.29 7.72
CA VAL A 25 5.67 -4.25 6.80
C VAL A 25 6.71 -5.26 6.30
N VAL A 26 7.92 -4.84 5.94
CA VAL A 26 8.99 -5.76 5.53
C VAL A 26 9.35 -6.70 6.68
N TRP A 27 9.56 -6.18 7.89
CA TRP A 27 9.92 -6.99 9.05
C TRP A 27 8.85 -8.03 9.40
N THR A 28 7.57 -7.68 9.33
CA THR A 28 6.46 -8.62 9.60
C THR A 28 6.31 -9.74 8.54
N HIS A 29 7.06 -9.67 7.44
CA HIS A 29 7.17 -10.78 6.49
C HIS A 29 8.41 -11.65 6.73
N LEU A 30 9.46 -11.09 7.32
CA LEU A 30 10.69 -11.80 7.66
C LEU A 30 10.62 -12.48 9.03
N ASP A 31 9.88 -11.87 9.96
CA ASP A 31 9.71 -12.33 11.34
C ASP A 31 8.23 -12.69 11.62
N PRO A 32 7.90 -13.99 11.71
CA PRO A 32 6.53 -14.43 12.00
C PRO A 32 6.08 -14.10 13.43
N GLU A 33 7.01 -13.95 14.39
CA GLU A 33 6.68 -13.58 15.78
C GLU A 33 6.22 -12.13 15.84
N LEU A 34 6.94 -11.22 15.17
CA LEU A 34 6.52 -9.83 15.02
C LEU A 34 5.13 -9.72 14.35
N ARG A 35 4.88 -10.53 13.33
CA ARG A 35 3.57 -10.59 12.68
C ARG A 35 2.45 -11.02 13.64
N ALA A 36 2.72 -12.00 14.50
CA ALA A 36 1.77 -12.46 15.51
C ALA A 36 1.49 -11.37 16.55
N ARG A 37 2.52 -10.64 17.01
CA ARG A 37 2.37 -9.51 17.93
C ARG A 37 1.52 -8.39 17.33
N TYR A 38 1.76 -8.04 16.06
CA TYR A 38 0.95 -7.04 15.38
C TYR A 38 -0.53 -7.46 15.27
N ALA A 39 -0.82 -8.75 15.12
CA ALA A 39 -2.21 -9.23 15.08
C ALA A 39 -2.93 -9.10 16.44
N VAL A 40 -2.20 -9.10 17.55
CA VAL A 40 -2.74 -9.02 18.91
C VAL A 40 -2.87 -7.56 19.36
N ASP A 41 -1.81 -6.77 19.23
CA ASP A 41 -1.79 -5.36 19.61
C ASP A 41 -1.03 -4.52 18.58
N PRO A 42 -1.68 -4.11 17.48
CA PRO A 42 -1.02 -3.40 16.41
C PRO A 42 -0.65 -1.97 16.82
N ARG A 43 -1.37 -1.34 17.77
CA ARG A 43 -1.02 0.02 18.23
C ARG A 43 0.25 0.02 19.07
N ALA A 44 0.45 -1.00 19.92
CA ALA A 44 1.70 -1.17 20.63
C ALA A 44 2.86 -1.43 19.67
N VAL A 45 2.69 -2.33 18.69
CA VAL A 45 3.75 -2.62 17.71
C VAL A 45 4.07 -1.41 16.84
N LEU A 46 3.08 -0.63 16.42
CA LEU A 46 3.34 0.61 15.66
C LEU A 46 4.16 1.61 16.47
N ALA A 47 3.89 1.76 17.77
CA ALA A 47 4.64 2.64 18.66
C ALA A 47 6.11 2.21 18.82
N GLU A 48 6.43 0.91 18.73
CA GLU A 48 7.82 0.42 18.73
C GLU A 48 8.62 0.88 17.49
N PHE A 49 7.92 1.22 16.41
CA PHE A 49 8.49 1.73 15.16
C PHE A 49 8.32 3.25 15.02
N ASP A 50 8.03 3.95 16.12
CA ASP A 50 7.74 5.39 16.17
C ASP A 50 6.55 5.83 15.29
N VAL A 51 5.65 4.90 14.96
CA VAL A 51 4.42 5.20 14.21
C VAL A 51 3.27 5.37 15.20
N THR A 52 2.78 6.60 15.35
CA THR A 52 1.66 6.90 16.27
C THR A 52 0.39 7.19 15.49
N LEU A 53 -0.68 6.43 15.78
CA LEU A 53 -2.00 6.68 15.21
C LEU A 53 -2.86 7.51 16.17
N PRO A 54 -3.53 8.57 15.70
CA PRO A 54 -4.49 9.31 16.51
C PRO A 54 -5.55 8.39 17.14
N PRO A 55 -6.12 8.78 18.29
CA PRO A 55 -7.24 8.06 18.90
C PRO A 55 -8.40 7.94 17.90
N GLY A 56 -9.00 6.75 17.80
CA GLY A 56 -10.11 6.49 16.88
C GLY A 56 -9.73 6.20 15.42
N THR A 57 -8.46 6.39 15.03
CA THR A 57 -7.98 5.97 13.70
C THR A 57 -7.94 4.45 13.59
N ALA A 58 -8.47 3.92 12.48
CA ALA A 58 -8.39 2.49 12.18
C ALA A 58 -6.93 2.07 12.00
N VAL A 59 -6.59 0.87 12.48
CA VAL A 59 -5.23 0.38 12.41
C VAL A 59 -4.95 -0.23 11.03
N PRO A 60 -3.81 0.07 10.37
CA PRO A 60 -3.49 -0.49 9.07
C PRO A 60 -3.47 -2.02 9.09
N SER A 61 -4.04 -2.65 8.08
CA SER A 61 -4.02 -4.09 7.93
C SER A 61 -2.72 -4.54 7.26
N LEU A 62 -2.02 -5.52 7.86
CA LEU A 62 -0.88 -6.23 7.24
C LEU A 62 -1.31 -7.37 6.31
N ARG A 63 -2.62 -7.60 6.13
CA ARG A 63 -3.09 -8.59 5.17
C ARG A 63 -2.68 -8.13 3.78
N ARG A 64 -2.01 -9.01 3.05
CA ARG A 64 -1.86 -8.84 1.60
C ARG A 64 -3.29 -8.68 1.04
N PRO A 65 -3.60 -7.61 0.29
CA PRO A 65 -4.90 -7.50 -0.35
C PRO A 65 -5.12 -8.77 -1.16
N GLN A 66 -6.23 -9.49 -0.93
CA GLN A 66 -6.56 -10.72 -1.67
C GLN A 66 -7.05 -10.41 -3.09
N HIS A 67 -6.56 -9.33 -3.69
CA HIS A 67 -7.08 -8.87 -4.96
C HIS A 67 -6.44 -9.64 -6.11
N GLU A 68 -7.33 -9.97 -7.05
CA GLU A 68 -7.09 -10.27 -8.45
C GLU A 68 -5.81 -9.57 -8.96
N PRO A 69 -4.98 -10.25 -9.77
CA PRO A 69 -3.70 -9.69 -10.22
C PRO A 69 -3.86 -8.27 -10.74
N VAL A 70 -3.17 -7.32 -10.11
CA VAL A 70 -3.14 -5.93 -10.55
C VAL A 70 -2.37 -5.88 -11.87
N VAL A 71 -3.09 -5.85 -12.98
CA VAL A 71 -2.52 -5.67 -14.31
C VAL A 71 -2.40 -4.16 -14.56
N VAL A 72 -1.19 -3.63 -14.44
CA VAL A 72 -0.90 -2.21 -14.74
C VAL A 72 -1.13 -1.94 -16.23
N GLU A 73 -0.69 -2.86 -17.09
CA GLU A 73 -0.99 -2.86 -18.53
C GLU A 73 -0.84 -4.30 -19.07
N ASP A 74 -1.82 -4.77 -19.83
CA ASP A 74 -1.76 -6.08 -20.50
C ASP A 74 -1.10 -5.94 -21.88
N LEU A 75 0.22 -6.07 -21.90
CA LEU A 75 1.02 -5.97 -23.13
C LEU A 75 0.67 -7.10 -24.13
N GLY A 76 0.17 -8.24 -23.66
CA GLY A 76 -0.28 -9.33 -24.53
C GLY A 76 -1.56 -8.96 -25.28
N ARG A 77 -2.50 -8.30 -24.61
CA ARG A 77 -3.71 -7.75 -25.21
C ARG A 77 -3.40 -6.59 -26.18
N ALA A 78 -2.46 -5.72 -25.83
CA ALA A 78 -2.03 -4.62 -26.71
C ALA A 78 -1.37 -5.15 -27.99
N ALA A 79 -0.49 -6.15 -27.87
CA ALA A 79 0.15 -6.79 -29.02
C ALA A 79 -0.86 -7.54 -29.91
N ALA A 80 -1.83 -8.25 -29.31
CA ALA A 80 -2.89 -8.93 -30.05
C ALA A 80 -3.77 -7.95 -30.84
N ALA A 81 -4.10 -6.79 -30.26
CA ALA A 81 -4.86 -5.74 -30.94
C ALA A 81 -4.08 -5.13 -32.13
N MET A 82 -2.76 -4.88 -31.97
CA MET A 82 -1.91 -4.41 -33.08
C MET A 82 -1.82 -5.42 -34.22
N MET A 83 -1.72 -6.71 -33.90
CA MET A 83 -1.61 -7.76 -34.92
C MET A 83 -2.91 -7.96 -35.71
N SER A 84 -4.06 -7.68 -35.09
CA SER A 84 -5.36 -7.66 -35.78
C SER A 84 -5.50 -6.50 -36.77
N ILE A 85 -4.86 -5.36 -36.51
CA ILE A 85 -4.89 -4.19 -37.40
C ILE A 85 -4.00 -4.43 -38.63
N CYS A 86 -2.88 -5.13 -38.48
CA CYS A 86 -1.97 -5.46 -39.58
C CYS A 86 -2.45 -6.61 -40.49
N TYR A 87 -3.52 -7.32 -40.11
CA TYR A 87 -4.08 -8.42 -40.91
C TYR A 87 -5.25 -7.98 -41.81
N GLU A 88 -5.84 -6.80 -41.57
CA GLU A 88 -6.92 -6.22 -42.38
C GLU A 88 -6.47 -5.08 -43.31
N ALA A 89 -5.17 -4.97 -43.60
CA ALA A 89 -4.58 -4.02 -44.56
C ALA A 89 -3.84 -4.76 -45.68
#